data_AF-A0A8J3XRX3-F1
#
_entry.id   AF-A0A8J3XRX3-F1
#
_cell.length_a   1.000
_cell.length_b   1.000
_cell.length_c   1.000
_cell.angle_alpha   90.00
_cell.angle_beta   90.00
_cell.angle_gamma   90.00
#
_symmetry.space_group_name_H-M   'P 1'
#
loop_
_entity.id
_entity.type
_entity.pdbx_description
1 polymer ?
#
loop_
_entity_poly.entity_id
_entity_poly.type
_entity_poly.pdbx_seq_one_letter_code
_entity_poly.pdbx_strand_id
1 'polypeptide(L)'
;MRGSGLDLRLEIKSPHLYPGIEGRIAGTLRRNSSWLSENRLVIQSFDRDSLRTFNKELPQVPIGLLGTPRTADLDDLAKFADEINPPYADVTPSYVKCVHDNGMKIFTWTVNDPDDMSRMTSYGVDGIITDKPDVLSELAATPDQRAGNEKADDESFEKLTTVDEINMYQRAA
;
A
#
# COMPACT_ATOMS: atom_id res chain seq x y z
N MET A 1 1.83 22.83 -3.71
CA MET A 1 1.36 21.67 -4.49
C MET A 1 0.16 21.07 -3.76
N ARG A 2 -1.04 21.14 -4.35
CA ARG A 2 -2.17 20.31 -3.90
C ARG A 2 -1.82 18.87 -4.24
N GLY A 3 -2.01 17.96 -3.29
CA GLY A 3 -1.47 16.59 -3.34
C GLY A 3 -1.97 15.81 -4.54
N SER A 4 -1.11 14.98 -5.11
CA SER A 4 -1.37 14.05 -6.22
C SER A 4 -2.51 13.03 -5.99
N GLY A 5 -3.23 13.08 -4.86
CA GLY A 5 -4.15 12.04 -4.43
C GLY A 5 -3.48 10.72 -4.03
N LEU A 6 -2.14 10.68 -4.00
CA LEU A 6 -1.36 9.48 -3.67
C LEU A 6 -0.98 9.45 -2.20
N ASP A 7 -1.21 8.33 -1.54
CA ASP A 7 -0.70 8.06 -0.20
C ASP A 7 0.60 7.25 -0.26
N LEU A 8 1.42 7.34 0.78
CA LEU A 8 2.73 6.71 0.84
C LEU A 8 2.79 5.71 1.99
N ARG A 9 3.18 4.47 1.68
CA ARG A 9 3.66 3.51 2.67
C ARG A 9 5.19 3.43 2.58
N LEU A 10 5.89 3.94 3.59
CA LEU A 10 7.35 3.99 3.59
C LEU A 10 7.92 2.91 4.51
N GLU A 11 8.73 2.02 3.94
CA GLU A 11 9.38 0.94 4.69
C GLU A 11 10.75 1.37 5.23
N ILE A 12 11.01 1.10 6.51
CA ILE A 12 12.36 1.13 7.10
C ILE A 12 12.96 -0.27 7.00
N LYS A 13 13.94 -0.44 6.11
CA LYS A 13 14.58 -1.72 5.83
C LYS A 13 15.88 -1.88 6.62
N SER A 14 15.98 -2.96 7.39
CA SER A 14 17.19 -3.36 8.13
C SER A 14 17.85 -2.21 8.91
N PRO A 15 17.14 -1.60 9.88
CA PRO A 15 17.58 -0.38 10.60
C PRO A 15 18.92 -0.55 11.34
N HIS A 16 19.28 -1.78 11.73
CA HIS A 16 20.58 -2.09 12.32
C HIS A 16 21.78 -1.76 11.41
N LEU A 17 21.60 -1.71 10.08
CA LEU A 17 22.63 -1.28 9.13
C LEU A 17 22.76 0.25 9.03
N TYR A 18 21.78 0.99 9.55
CA TYR A 18 21.68 2.45 9.44
C TYR A 18 21.34 3.09 10.80
N PRO A 19 22.25 3.08 11.79
CA PRO A 19 21.96 3.64 13.11
C PRO A 19 21.45 5.10 13.04
N GLY A 20 20.30 5.35 13.67
CA GLY A 20 19.63 6.66 13.70
C GLY A 20 18.78 6.98 12.46
N ILE A 21 18.49 6.00 11.61
CA ILE A 21 17.66 6.18 10.41
C ILE A 21 16.25 6.71 10.75
N GLU A 22 15.65 6.26 11.86
CA GLU A 22 14.33 6.68 12.32
C GLU A 22 14.29 8.21 12.52
N GLY A 23 15.27 8.74 13.25
CA GLY A 23 15.41 10.19 13.48
C GLY A 23 15.71 10.97 12.21
N ARG A 24 16.48 10.40 11.27
CA ARG A 24 16.77 11.02 9.96
C ARG A 24 15.51 11.08 9.08
N ILE A 25 14.71 10.02 9.05
CA ILE A 25 13.42 9.98 8.35
C ILE A 25 12.47 11.00 9.00
N ALA A 26 12.30 10.96 10.33
CA ALA A 26 11.45 11.90 11.05
C ALA A 26 11.85 13.36 10.81
N GLY A 27 13.16 13.67 10.86
CA GLY A 27 13.67 14.99 10.53
C GLY A 27 13.37 15.42 9.08
N THR A 28 13.40 14.48 8.13
CA THR A 28 13.05 14.74 6.73
C THR A 28 11.55 14.99 6.54
N LEU A 29 10.71 14.22 7.23
CA LEU A 29 9.25 14.39 7.21
C LEU A 29 8.82 15.72 7.87
N ARG A 30 9.46 16.12 8.97
CA ARG A 30 9.21 17.44 9.60
C ARG A 30 9.52 18.60 8.65
N ARG A 31 10.57 18.48 7.82
CA ARG A 31 10.91 19.48 6.78
C ARG A 31 9.98 19.42 5.57
N ASN A 32 9.29 18.30 5.35
CA ASN A 32 8.35 18.08 4.24
C ASN A 32 6.96 17.75 4.81
N SER A 33 6.43 18.64 5.64
CA SER A 33 5.25 18.41 6.48
C SER A 33 3.95 18.12 5.71
N SER A 34 3.92 18.29 4.39
CA SER A 34 2.80 17.87 3.54
C SER A 34 2.53 16.36 3.57
N TRP A 35 3.53 15.55 3.95
CA TRP A 35 3.33 14.12 4.19
C TRP A 35 2.71 13.80 5.56
N LEU A 36 2.76 14.77 6.49
CA LEU A 36 2.20 14.63 7.83
C LEU A 36 0.76 15.16 7.92
N SER A 37 0.22 15.71 6.83
CA SER A 37 -1.17 16.14 6.72
C SER A 37 -2.05 15.06 6.12
N GLU A 38 -3.34 15.08 6.47
CA GLU A 38 -4.39 14.29 5.79
C GLU A 38 -4.21 12.76 5.88
N ASN A 39 -3.43 12.25 6.85
CA ASN A 39 -3.19 10.82 7.06
C ASN A 39 -2.65 10.06 5.82
N ARG A 40 -1.88 10.76 4.98
CA ARG A 40 -1.37 10.23 3.69
C ARG A 40 -0.09 9.40 3.81
N LEU A 41 0.37 9.12 5.02
CA LEU A 41 1.64 8.43 5.28
C LEU A 41 1.43 7.32 6.29
N VAL A 42 1.97 6.14 5.99
CA VAL A 42 2.19 5.04 6.94
C VAL A 42 3.67 4.70 6.95
N ILE A 43 4.23 4.45 8.12
CA ILE A 43 5.58 3.93 8.28
C ILE A 43 5.50 2.45 8.63
N GLN A 44 6.26 1.62 7.91
CA GLN A 44 6.24 0.19 8.12
C GLN A 44 7.64 -0.41 8.23
N SER A 45 7.76 -1.55 8.91
CA SER A 45 9.01 -2.31 9.02
C SER A 45 8.74 -3.72 9.56
N PHE A 46 9.67 -4.64 9.33
CA PHE A 46 9.71 -5.93 10.02
C PHE A 46 10.31 -5.81 11.44
N ASP A 47 10.98 -4.69 11.74
CA ASP A 47 11.68 -4.48 13.00
C ASP A 47 10.80 -3.73 14.01
N ARG A 48 10.34 -4.45 15.05
CA ARG A 48 9.44 -3.90 16.08
C ARG A 48 10.08 -2.77 16.87
N ASP A 49 11.38 -2.82 17.13
CA ASP A 49 12.07 -1.82 17.94
C ASP A 49 12.31 -0.53 17.16
N SER A 50 12.57 -0.64 15.87
CA SER A 50 12.62 0.50 14.95
C SER A 50 11.27 1.20 14.86
N LEU A 51 10.17 0.45 14.75
CA LEU A 51 8.82 1.02 14.76
C LEU A 51 8.49 1.71 16.09
N ARG A 52 8.82 1.10 17.23
CA ARG A 52 8.67 1.75 18.56
C ARG A 52 9.50 3.02 18.66
N THR A 53 10.70 3.02 18.10
CA THR A 53 11.58 4.20 18.08
C THR A 53 11.00 5.31 17.23
N PHE A 54 10.52 4.98 16.03
CA PHE A 54 9.89 5.95 15.13
C PHE A 54 8.58 6.52 15.70
N ASN A 55 7.73 5.69 16.32
CA ASN A 55 6.48 6.14 16.94
C ASN A 55 6.74 7.21 18.03
N LYS A 56 7.88 7.16 18.73
CA LYS A 56 8.26 8.21 19.69
C LYS A 56 8.65 9.53 19.02
N GLU A 57 9.19 9.47 17.81
CA GLU A 57 9.59 10.66 17.04
C GLU A 57 8.39 11.38 16.42
N LEU A 58 7.45 10.64 15.83
CA LEU A 58 6.28 11.16 15.14
C LEU A 58 5.03 10.32 15.48
N PRO A 59 4.47 10.45 16.70
CA PRO A 59 3.37 9.61 17.17
C PRO A 59 2.04 9.81 16.42
N GLN A 60 1.94 10.86 15.60
CA GLN A 60 0.79 11.10 14.74
C GLN A 60 0.84 10.33 13.41
N VAL A 61 1.97 9.70 13.07
CA VAL A 61 2.12 8.94 11.82
C VAL A 61 1.77 7.48 12.10
N PRO A 62 0.77 6.91 11.41
CA PRO A 62 0.41 5.51 11.59
C PRO A 62 1.58 4.54 11.34
N ILE A 63 1.58 3.45 12.10
CA ILE A 63 2.65 2.44 12.12
C ILE A 63 2.11 1.07 11.69
N GLY A 64 2.77 0.46 10.70
CA GLY A 64 2.48 -0.90 10.23
C GLY A 64 3.60 -1.89 10.52
N LEU A 65 3.32 -2.96 11.27
CA LEU A 65 4.27 -4.05 11.48
C LEU A 65 4.19 -5.06 10.33
N LEU A 66 5.28 -5.23 9.58
CA LEU A 66 5.38 -6.28 8.58
C LEU A 66 5.65 -7.63 9.26
N GLY A 67 4.80 -8.62 8.98
CA GLY A 67 4.88 -9.99 9.49
C GLY A 67 3.59 -10.47 10.16
N THR A 68 3.62 -11.73 10.60
CA THR A 68 2.49 -12.43 11.23
C THR A 68 2.78 -12.68 12.71
N PRO A 69 2.71 -11.66 13.60
CA PRO A 69 2.86 -11.89 15.03
C PRO A 69 1.79 -12.87 15.55
N ARG A 70 2.11 -13.57 16.64
CA ARG A 70 1.16 -14.45 17.31
C ARG A 70 -0.01 -13.61 17.81
N THR A 71 -1.21 -14.16 17.79
CA THR A 71 -2.42 -13.48 18.27
C THR A 71 -2.31 -13.04 19.73
N ALA A 72 -1.60 -13.81 20.56
CA ALA A 72 -1.33 -13.48 21.97
C ALA A 72 -0.44 -12.23 22.17
N ASP A 73 0.28 -11.78 21.13
CA ASP A 73 1.14 -10.60 21.20
C ASP A 73 0.42 -9.34 20.68
N LEU A 74 -0.80 -9.46 20.11
CA LEU A 74 -1.50 -8.36 19.44
C LEU A 74 -1.89 -7.22 20.39
N ASP A 75 -2.36 -7.53 21.61
CA ASP A 75 -2.75 -6.50 22.61
C ASP A 75 -1.56 -5.57 22.96
N ASP A 76 -0.35 -6.13 23.00
CA ASP A 76 0.88 -5.38 23.29
C ASP A 76 1.38 -4.58 22.08
N LEU A 77 1.12 -5.08 20.86
CA LEU A 77 1.44 -4.40 19.62
C LEU A 77 0.50 -3.23 19.35
N ALA A 78 -0.80 -3.39 19.63
CA ALA A 78 -1.83 -2.36 19.47
C ALA A 78 -1.56 -1.08 20.29
N LYS A 79 -0.65 -1.13 21.27
CA LYS A 79 -0.18 0.04 22.03
C LYS A 79 0.61 1.04 21.19
N PHE A 80 1.12 0.65 20.02
CA PHE A 80 1.95 1.51 19.17
C PHE A 80 1.85 1.22 17.66
N ALA A 81 1.28 0.09 17.25
CA ALA A 81 1.03 -0.23 15.86
C ALA A 81 -0.46 -0.03 15.55
N ASP A 82 -0.73 0.54 14.38
CA ASP A 82 -2.07 0.73 13.84
C ASP A 82 -2.42 -0.36 12.81
N GLU A 83 -1.39 -1.02 12.25
CA GLU A 83 -1.55 -2.05 11.22
C GLU A 83 -0.64 -3.26 11.47
N ILE A 84 -1.16 -4.46 11.16
CA ILE A 84 -0.38 -5.69 11.03
C ILE A 84 -0.41 -6.13 9.57
N ASN A 85 0.77 -6.28 8.97
CA ASN A 85 0.90 -6.48 7.54
C ASN A 85 1.60 -7.82 7.24
N PRO A 86 0.86 -8.95 7.27
CA PRO A 86 1.41 -10.28 7.08
C PRO A 86 1.53 -10.67 5.60
N PRO A 87 2.40 -11.63 5.24
CA PRO A 87 2.33 -12.27 3.94
C PRO A 87 0.99 -13.01 3.77
N TYR A 88 0.38 -12.95 2.58
CA TYR A 88 -0.98 -13.45 2.34
C TYR A 88 -1.15 -14.95 2.58
N ALA A 89 -0.07 -15.71 2.45
CA ALA A 89 -0.04 -17.14 2.74
C ALA A 89 -0.33 -17.47 4.22
N ASP A 90 -0.07 -16.53 5.13
CA ASP A 90 -0.28 -16.71 6.56
C ASP A 90 -1.67 -16.24 7.03
N VAL A 91 -2.43 -15.59 6.16
CA VAL A 91 -3.70 -14.94 6.54
C VAL A 91 -4.84 -15.94 6.57
N THR A 92 -5.61 -15.90 7.64
CA THR A 92 -6.88 -16.63 7.79
C THR A 92 -7.98 -15.68 8.26
N PRO A 93 -9.28 -16.00 8.03
CA PRO A 93 -10.38 -15.17 8.53
C PRO A 93 -10.34 -14.95 10.04
N SER A 94 -9.93 -15.96 10.82
CA SER A 94 -9.79 -15.83 12.27
C SER A 94 -8.65 -14.90 12.66
N TYR A 95 -7.53 -14.91 11.91
CA TYR A 95 -6.45 -13.98 12.14
C TYR A 95 -6.85 -12.53 11.84
N VAL A 96 -7.52 -12.30 10.70
CA VAL A 96 -8.11 -10.99 10.36
C VAL A 96 -8.98 -10.49 11.50
N LYS A 97 -9.90 -11.34 11.99
CA LYS A 97 -10.77 -11.00 13.11
C LYS A 97 -9.97 -10.64 14.37
N CYS A 98 -8.94 -11.40 14.73
CA CYS A 98 -8.11 -11.09 15.89
C CYS A 98 -7.40 -9.73 15.77
N VAL A 99 -6.92 -9.37 14.58
CA VAL A 99 -6.31 -8.05 14.33
C VAL A 99 -7.35 -6.93 14.48
N HIS A 100 -8.53 -7.10 13.89
CA HIS A 100 -9.62 -6.13 14.01
C HIS A 100 -10.17 -5.99 15.44
N ASP A 101 -10.29 -7.08 16.19
CA ASP A 101 -10.72 -7.07 17.59
C ASP A 101 -9.75 -6.27 18.48
N ASN A 102 -8.49 -6.12 18.05
CA ASN A 102 -7.46 -5.29 18.69
C ASN A 102 -7.47 -3.82 18.21
N GLY A 103 -8.42 -3.43 17.35
CA GLY A 103 -8.52 -2.06 16.82
C GLY A 103 -7.48 -1.71 15.76
N MET A 104 -6.72 -2.70 15.28
CA MET A 104 -5.72 -2.52 14.22
C MET A 104 -6.31 -2.89 12.86
N LYS A 105 -5.69 -2.42 11.78
CA LYS A 105 -5.97 -2.83 10.40
C LYS A 105 -5.02 -3.93 9.93
N ILE A 106 -5.38 -4.62 8.85
CA ILE A 106 -4.56 -5.66 8.22
C ILE A 106 -4.37 -5.41 6.71
N PHE A 107 -3.12 -5.18 6.30
CA PHE A 107 -2.76 -5.02 4.88
C PHE A 107 -1.79 -6.13 4.45
N THR A 108 -2.24 -7.03 3.59
CA THR A 108 -1.46 -8.23 3.25
C THR A 108 -0.64 -8.09 1.98
N TRP A 109 0.52 -8.74 1.92
CA TRP A 109 1.47 -8.68 0.81
C TRP A 109 2.02 -10.06 0.44
N THR A 110 2.71 -10.25 -0.68
CA THR A 110 2.41 -9.59 -1.95
C THR A 110 1.40 -10.47 -2.67
N VAL A 111 0.20 -9.95 -2.98
CA VAL A 111 -0.86 -10.73 -3.62
C VAL A 111 -0.92 -10.37 -5.10
N ASN A 112 -0.49 -11.28 -5.97
CA ASN A 112 -0.39 -11.02 -7.42
C ASN A 112 -1.35 -11.86 -8.26
N ASP A 113 -2.04 -12.83 -7.65
CA ASP A 113 -2.98 -13.70 -8.31
C ASP A 113 -4.43 -13.23 -8.04
N PRO A 114 -5.29 -13.10 -9.07
CA PRO A 114 -6.69 -12.65 -8.91
C PRO A 114 -7.53 -13.50 -7.96
N ASP A 115 -7.31 -14.82 -7.92
CA ASP A 115 -8.04 -15.71 -7.02
C ASP A 115 -7.59 -15.50 -5.58
N ASP A 116 -6.28 -15.29 -5.37
CA ASP A 116 -5.75 -14.92 -4.06
C ASP A 116 -6.23 -13.52 -3.63
N MET A 117 -6.31 -12.55 -4.54
CA MET A 117 -6.87 -11.21 -4.25
C MET A 117 -8.31 -11.34 -3.77
N SER A 118 -9.14 -12.06 -4.54
CA SER A 118 -10.54 -12.32 -4.20
C SER A 118 -10.66 -13.06 -2.85
N ARG A 119 -9.79 -14.03 -2.59
CA ARG A 119 -9.73 -14.75 -1.32
C ARG A 119 -9.39 -13.82 -0.16
N MET A 120 -8.36 -12.99 -0.27
CA MET A 120 -7.96 -12.06 0.78
C MET A 120 -9.06 -11.02 1.05
N THR A 121 -9.69 -10.47 0.00
CA THR A 121 -10.87 -9.61 0.15
C THR A 121 -12.01 -10.34 0.87
N SER A 122 -12.28 -11.61 0.55
CA SER A 122 -13.31 -12.40 1.24
C SER A 122 -13.01 -12.68 2.71
N TYR A 123 -11.73 -12.70 3.08
CA TYR A 123 -11.30 -12.83 4.48
C TYR A 123 -11.49 -11.53 5.27
N GLY A 124 -11.72 -10.41 4.58
CA GLY A 124 -11.96 -9.11 5.19
C GLY A 124 -10.70 -8.29 5.44
N VAL A 125 -9.62 -8.49 4.68
CA VAL A 125 -8.43 -7.63 4.83
C VAL A 125 -8.74 -6.17 4.47
N ASP A 126 -8.09 -5.22 5.14
CA ASP A 126 -8.28 -3.78 4.90
C ASP A 126 -7.57 -3.29 3.63
N GLY A 127 -6.58 -4.05 3.16
CA GLY A 127 -5.96 -3.80 1.87
C GLY A 127 -4.99 -4.88 1.42
N ILE A 128 -4.63 -4.78 0.15
CA ILE A 128 -3.72 -5.67 -0.55
C ILE A 128 -2.56 -4.84 -1.08
N ILE A 129 -1.34 -5.31 -0.82
CA ILE A 129 -0.11 -4.81 -1.42
C ILE A 129 0.23 -5.78 -2.56
N THR A 130 0.37 -5.25 -3.77
CA THR A 130 0.48 -6.03 -5.02
C THR A 130 1.45 -5.39 -6.00
N ASP A 131 2.07 -6.21 -6.83
CA ASP A 131 2.80 -5.76 -8.02
C ASP A 131 1.87 -5.55 -9.23
N LYS A 132 0.57 -5.92 -9.11
CA LYS A 132 -0.46 -5.80 -10.15
C LYS A 132 -1.64 -4.90 -9.70
N PRO A 133 -1.41 -3.60 -9.48
CA PRO A 133 -2.43 -2.68 -8.98
C PRO A 133 -3.59 -2.46 -9.97
N ASP A 134 -3.33 -2.61 -11.27
CA ASP A 134 -4.32 -2.60 -12.35
C ASP A 134 -5.34 -3.73 -12.17
N VAL A 135 -4.87 -4.96 -12.02
CA VAL A 135 -5.71 -6.14 -11.81
C VAL A 135 -6.56 -6.00 -10.54
N LEU A 136 -5.95 -5.55 -9.44
CA LEU A 136 -6.68 -5.31 -8.20
C LEU A 136 -7.76 -4.22 -8.36
N SER A 137 -7.46 -3.18 -9.13
CA SER A 137 -8.41 -2.08 -9.39
C SER A 137 -9.62 -2.56 -10.20
N GLU A 138 -9.42 -3.41 -11.20
CA GLU A 138 -10.50 -4.02 -11.99
C GLU A 138 -11.40 -4.91 -11.12
N LEU A 139 -10.79 -5.72 -10.24
CA LEU A 139 -11.52 -6.55 -9.30
C LEU A 139 -12.33 -5.72 -8.29
N ALA A 140 -11.81 -4.56 -7.87
CA ALA A 140 -12.49 -3.66 -6.94
C ALA A 140 -13.58 -2.80 -7.59
N ALA A 141 -13.51 -2.56 -8.91
CA ALA A 141 -14.48 -1.75 -9.63
C ALA A 141 -15.89 -2.38 -9.60
N THR A 142 -16.90 -1.53 -9.39
CA THR A 142 -18.31 -1.95 -9.56
C THR A 142 -18.60 -2.28 -11.03
N PRO A 143 -19.66 -3.07 -11.34
CA PRO A 143 -20.01 -3.40 -12.72
C PRO A 143 -20.15 -2.18 -13.64
N ASP A 144 -20.66 -1.06 -13.12
CA ASP A 144 -20.83 0.20 -13.86
C ASP A 144 -19.48 0.89 -14.17
N GLN A 145 -18.52 0.78 -13.24
CA GLN A 145 -17.15 1.30 -13.43
C GLN A 145 -16.32 0.43 -14.39
N ARG A 146 -16.54 -0.89 -14.41
CA ARG A 146 -15.87 -1.81 -15.34
C ARG A 146 -16.27 -1.53 -16.80
N ALA A 147 -17.56 -1.37 -17.06
CA ALA A 147 -18.07 -1.04 -18.39
C ALA A 147 -17.60 0.35 -18.90
N GLY A 148 -17.31 1.28 -17.99
CA GLY A 148 -16.70 2.57 -18.31
C GLY A 148 -15.22 2.48 -18.70
N ASN A 149 -14.45 1.64 -17.99
CA ASN A 149 -13.03 1.41 -18.28
C ASN A 149 -12.82 0.70 -19.63
N GLU A 150 -13.59 -0.35 -19.92
CA GLU A 150 -13.50 -1.07 -21.21
C GLU A 150 -13.74 -0.14 -22.42
N LYS A 151 -14.68 0.81 -22.30
CA LYS A 151 -14.94 1.81 -23.35
C LYS A 151 -13.82 2.83 -23.50
N ALA A 152 -13.16 3.22 -22.41
CA ALA A 152 -12.03 4.15 -22.45
C ALA A 152 -10.80 3.51 -23.12
N ASP A 153 -10.61 2.20 -22.91
CA ASP A 153 -9.54 1.43 -23.52
C ASP A 153 -9.77 1.22 -25.02
N ASP A 154 -11.01 0.94 -25.45
CA ASP A 154 -11.38 0.86 -26.87
C ASP A 154 -11.23 2.21 -27.61
N GLU A 155 -11.68 3.33 -27.01
CA GLU A 155 -11.56 4.67 -27.61
C GLU A 155 -10.09 5.15 -27.68
N SER A 156 -9.24 4.70 -26.78
CA SER A 156 -7.81 5.02 -26.79
C SER A 156 -7.02 4.23 -27.83
N PHE A 157 -7.50 3.03 -28.21
CA PHE A 157 -6.98 2.25 -29.33
C PHE A 157 -7.45 2.76 -30.70
N GLU A 158 -8.71 3.21 -30.82
CA GLU A 158 -9.21 3.81 -32.07
C GLU A 158 -8.49 5.11 -32.44
N LYS A 159 -8.01 5.89 -31.47
CA LYS A 159 -7.22 7.10 -31.74
C LYS A 159 -5.79 6.85 -32.23
N LEU A 160 -5.29 5.62 -32.21
CA LEU A 160 -3.96 5.25 -32.70
C LEU A 160 -3.96 4.63 -34.11
N THR A 161 -5.11 4.61 -34.80
CA THR A 161 -5.22 4.12 -36.19
C THR A 161 -5.90 5.13 -37.12
N THR A 162 -5.36 6.34 -37.21
CA THR A 162 -5.48 7.13 -38.45
C THR A 162 -4.13 7.16 -39.15
N VAL A 163 -4.12 6.68 -40.38
CA VAL A 163 -2.97 6.32 -41.23
C VAL A 163 -2.19 7.55 -41.76
N ASP A 164 -2.26 8.71 -41.11
CA ASP A 164 -1.75 9.97 -41.70
C ASP A 164 -0.38 10.43 -41.20
N GLU A 165 0.28 9.77 -40.24
CA GLU A 165 1.62 10.19 -39.77
C GLU A 165 2.81 9.37 -40.33
N ILE A 166 2.57 8.29 -41.09
CA ILE A 166 3.68 7.45 -41.62
C ILE A 166 4.35 8.08 -42.87
N ASN A 167 3.73 9.07 -43.53
CA ASN A 167 4.26 9.64 -44.77
C ASN A 167 5.24 10.83 -44.62
N MET A 168 5.64 11.20 -43.40
CA MET A 168 6.56 12.35 -43.23
C MET A 168 8.05 12.04 -43.49
N TYR A 169 8.44 10.77 -43.69
CA TYR A 169 9.87 10.38 -43.85
C TYR A 169 10.30 9.86 -45.23
N GLN A 170 9.48 9.92 -46.28
CA GLN A 170 9.87 9.47 -47.63
C GLN A 170 10.04 10.57 -48.70
N ARG A 171 10.26 11.83 -48.30
CA ARG A 171 10.67 12.90 -49.25
C ARG A 171 11.81 13.75 -48.71
N ALA A 172 12.98 13.13 -48.54
CA ALA A 172 14.27 13.82 -48.52
C ALA A 172 15.41 12.80 -48.74
N ALA A 173 15.56 12.34 -49.98
CA ALA A 173 16.81 11.84 -50.58
C ALA A 173 16.63 11.76 -52.09
#